data_AF-A0A426ZJ99-F1
#
_entry.id   AF-A0A426ZJ99-F1
#
_cell.length_a   1.000
_cell.length_b   1.000
_cell.length_c   1.000
_cell.angle_alpha   90.00
_cell.angle_beta   90.00
_cell.angle_gamma   90.00
#
_symmetry.space_group_name_H-M   'P 1'
#
loop_
_entity.id
_entity.type
_entity.pdbx_description
1 polymer ?
#
loop_
_entity_poly.entity_id
_entity_poly.type
_entity_poly.pdbx_seq_one_letter_code
_entity_poly.pdbx_strand_id
1 'polypeptide(L)'
;MEVSEHSLVIGAIQPLDPSRRCYRMVSGVLVERTIKEVLPAVQHNKEGLEEVIARLNEALEKKKKEISEFEFKYKIKIKKADSETSEGTNQKEGSAQGVLVGPAS
;
A
#
# COMPACT_ATOMS: atom_id res chain seq x y z
N MET A 1 -1.87 -2.78 -3.20
CA MET A 1 -2.58 -2.58 -4.47
C MET A 1 -2.12 -3.61 -5.50
N GLU A 2 -0.82 -3.66 -5.85
CA GLU A 2 -0.29 -4.66 -6.79
C GLU A 2 -0.57 -6.12 -6.40
N VAL A 3 -0.33 -6.52 -5.15
CA VAL A 3 -0.58 -7.89 -4.65
C VAL A 3 -2.05 -8.29 -4.76
N SER A 4 -2.97 -7.36 -4.47
CA SER A 4 -4.41 -7.60 -4.59
C SER A 4 -4.85 -7.73 -6.06
N GLU A 5 -4.26 -6.95 -6.96
CA GLU A 5 -4.53 -7.06 -8.40
C GLU A 5 -4.03 -8.38 -8.97
N HIS A 6 -2.82 -8.81 -8.61
CA HIS A 6 -2.30 -10.12 -9.00
C HIS A 6 -3.20 -11.24 -8.47
N SER A 7 -3.70 -11.13 -7.24
CA SER A 7 -4.63 -12.09 -6.66
C SER A 7 -5.96 -12.17 -7.41
N LEU A 8 -6.49 -11.03 -7.87
CA LEU A 8 -7.69 -10.98 -8.70
C LEU A 8 -7.47 -11.69 -10.04
N VAL A 9 -6.34 -11.41 -10.69
CA VAL A 9 -5.97 -12.04 -11.98
C VAL A 9 -5.84 -13.55 -11.81
N ILE A 10 -5.12 -14.02 -10.78
CA ILE A 10 -4.96 -15.44 -10.48
C ILE A 10 -6.34 -16.09 -10.28
N GLY A 11 -7.20 -15.50 -9.44
CA GLY A 11 -8.55 -16.03 -9.19
C GLY A 11 -9.43 -16.11 -10.44
N ALA A 12 -9.26 -15.17 -11.38
CA ALA A 12 -10.02 -15.15 -12.62
C ALA A 12 -9.55 -16.21 -13.64
N ILE A 13 -8.24 -16.48 -13.73
CA ILE A 13 -7.69 -17.35 -14.79
C ILE A 13 -7.39 -18.78 -14.33
N GLN A 14 -7.18 -19.00 -13.03
CA GLN A 14 -6.92 -20.32 -12.45
C GLN A 14 -8.00 -21.37 -12.72
N PRO A 15 -9.32 -21.07 -12.73
CA PRO A 15 -10.35 -22.09 -13.00
C PRO A 15 -10.51 -22.40 -14.49
N LEU A 16 -9.81 -21.69 -15.38
CA LEU A 16 -9.90 -21.88 -16.82
C LEU A 16 -8.97 -23.00 -17.30
N ASP A 17 -9.23 -23.50 -18.52
CA ASP A 17 -8.37 -24.50 -19.16
C ASP A 17 -6.92 -24.00 -19.31
N PRO A 18 -5.91 -24.71 -18.78
CA PRO A 18 -4.50 -24.34 -18.90
C PRO A 18 -4.01 -24.18 -20.34
N SER A 19 -4.64 -24.86 -21.31
CA SER A 19 -4.28 -24.78 -22.73
C SER A 19 -4.91 -23.57 -23.44
N ARG A 20 -5.83 -22.86 -22.79
CA ARG A 20 -6.48 -21.66 -23.33
C ARG A 20 -5.43 -20.58 -23.60
N ARG A 21 -5.57 -19.93 -24.76
CA ARG A 21 -4.73 -18.79 -25.15
C ARG A 21 -4.93 -17.62 -24.18
N CYS A 22 -3.83 -17.01 -23.80
CA CYS A 22 -3.71 -15.85 -22.94
C CYS A 22 -2.81 -14.83 -23.64
N TYR A 23 -3.14 -13.54 -23.54
CA TYR A 23 -2.34 -12.48 -24.15
C TYR A 23 -1.77 -11.59 -23.06
N ARG A 24 -0.44 -11.45 -23.03
CA ARG A 24 0.26 -10.58 -22.08
C ARG A 24 0.66 -9.29 -22.78
N MET A 25 0.27 -8.15 -22.22
CA MET A 25 0.71 -6.83 -22.67
C MET A 25 2.14 -6.55 -22.21
N VAL A 26 3.04 -6.26 -23.14
CA VAL A 26 4.43 -5.84 -22.86
C VAL A 26 4.76 -4.66 -23.74
N SER A 27 5.00 -3.49 -23.13
CA SER A 27 5.41 -2.27 -23.84
C SER A 27 4.54 -1.92 -25.06
N GLY A 28 3.22 -2.13 -24.96
CA GLY A 28 2.27 -1.86 -26.03
C GLY A 28 2.07 -2.99 -27.05
N VAL A 29 2.77 -4.11 -26.91
CA VAL A 29 2.61 -5.30 -27.76
C VAL A 29 1.95 -6.42 -26.98
N LEU A 30 0.95 -7.08 -27.59
CA LEU A 30 0.34 -8.29 -27.04
C LEU A 30 1.16 -9.52 -27.45
N VAL A 31 1.68 -10.23 -26.47
CA VAL A 31 2.39 -11.50 -26.67
C VAL A 31 1.43 -12.65 -26.39
N GLU A 32 1.24 -13.51 -27.39
CA GLU A 32 0.45 -14.74 -27.24
C GLU A 32 1.19 -15.76 -26.36
N ARG A 33 0.47 -16.29 -25.38
CA ARG A 33 0.89 -17.31 -24.43
C ARG A 33 -0.29 -18.22 -24.10
N THR A 34 -0.07 -19.16 -23.20
CA THR A 34 -1.11 -20.01 -22.62
C THR A 34 -1.26 -19.75 -21.13
N ILE A 35 -2.42 -20.10 -20.55
CA ILE A 35 -2.63 -19.94 -19.10
C ILE A 35 -1.59 -20.73 -18.30
N LYS A 36 -1.21 -21.93 -18.75
CA LYS A 36 -0.13 -22.73 -18.12
C LYS A 36 1.22 -22.00 -18.05
N GLU A 37 1.50 -21.08 -18.97
CA GLU A 37 2.75 -20.30 -18.99
C GLU A 37 2.64 -19.02 -18.16
N VAL A 38 1.46 -18.38 -18.18
CA VAL A 38 1.25 -17.06 -17.55
C VAL A 38 0.98 -17.19 -16.06
N LEU A 39 0.17 -18.17 -15.65
CA LEU A 39 -0.21 -18.38 -14.25
C LEU A 39 0.99 -18.46 -13.29
N PRO A 40 2.04 -19.28 -13.55
CA PRO A 40 3.20 -19.32 -12.65
C PRO A 40 3.97 -18.00 -12.61
N ALA A 41 4.03 -17.26 -13.71
CA ALA A 41 4.70 -15.96 -13.74
C ALA A 41 3.97 -14.91 -12.89
N VAL A 42 2.63 -14.87 -12.94
CA VAL A 42 1.82 -13.96 -12.11
C VAL A 42 1.92 -14.34 -10.63
N GLN A 43 1.90 -15.64 -10.31
CA GLN A 43 2.06 -16.14 -8.95
C GLN A 43 3.44 -15.79 -8.36
N HIS A 44 4.52 -16.07 -9.10
CA HIS A 44 5.88 -15.76 -8.67
C HIS A 44 6.08 -14.25 -8.42
N ASN A 45 5.54 -13.41 -9.30
CA ASN A 45 5.63 -11.96 -9.13
C ASN A 45 4.88 -11.49 -7.88
N LYS A 46 3.70 -12.05 -7.61
CA LYS A 46 2.94 -11.76 -6.39
C LYS A 46 3.77 -12.10 -5.14
N GLU A 47 4.33 -13.30 -5.08
CA GLU A 47 5.14 -13.78 -3.96
C GLU A 47 6.39 -12.90 -3.77
N GLY A 48 7.07 -12.52 -4.86
CA GLY A 48 8.21 -11.59 -4.80
C GLY A 48 7.83 -10.22 -4.24
N LEU A 49 6.66 -9.68 -4.59
CA LEU A 49 6.18 -8.43 -4.01
C LEU A 49 5.90 -8.56 -2.51
N GLU A 50 5.27 -9.64 -2.07
CA GLU A 50 5.01 -9.91 -0.65
C GLU A 50 6.31 -10.01 0.15
N GLU A 51 7.33 -10.69 -0.40
CA GLU A 51 8.63 -10.80 0.24
C GLU A 51 9.33 -9.43 0.37
N VAL A 52 9.30 -8.60 -0.67
CA VAL A 52 9.88 -7.25 -0.62
C VAL A 52 9.18 -6.39 0.43
N ILE A 53 7.85 -6.46 0.52
CA ILE A 53 7.08 -5.75 1.55
C ILE A 53 7.49 -6.21 2.95
N ALA A 54 7.63 -7.52 3.17
CA ALA A 54 8.05 -8.07 4.45
C ALA A 54 9.44 -7.56 4.86
N ARG A 55 10.41 -7.59 3.94
CA ARG A 55 11.77 -7.07 4.18
C ARG A 55 11.79 -5.58 4.51
N LEU A 56 10.98 -4.77 3.81
CA LEU A 56 10.88 -3.33 4.09
C LEU A 56 10.27 -3.07 5.47
N ASN A 57 9.25 -3.82 5.88
CA ASN A 57 8.67 -3.71 7.22
C ASN A 57 9.67 -4.09 8.30
N GLU A 58 10.46 -5.14 8.11
CA GLU A 58 11.52 -5.51 9.04
C GLU A 58 12.57 -4.40 9.18
N ALA A 59 13.02 -3.85 8.05
CA ALA A 59 13.97 -2.73 8.05
C ALA A 59 13.40 -1.48 8.76
N LEU A 60 12.11 -1.20 8.57
CA LEU A 60 11.39 -0.12 9.24
C LEU A 60 11.40 -0.33 10.77
N GLU A 61 10.98 -1.50 11.24
CA GLU A 61 10.90 -1.79 12.67
C GLU A 61 12.29 -1.81 13.33
N LYS A 62 13.31 -2.32 12.62
CA LYS A 62 14.69 -2.22 13.07
C LYS A 62 15.12 -0.77 13.24
N LYS A 63 14.83 0.10 12.27
CA LYS A 63 15.17 1.52 12.33
C LYS A 63 14.42 2.27 13.42
N LYS A 64 13.14 1.96 13.66
CA LYS A 64 12.38 2.49 14.79
C LYS A 64 13.04 2.16 16.13
N LYS A 65 13.46 0.91 16.32
CA LYS A 65 14.18 0.49 17.54
C LYS A 65 15.50 1.24 17.69
N GLU A 66 16.30 1.33 16.64
CA GLU A 66 17.56 2.09 16.65
C GLU A 66 17.33 3.56 17.04
N ILE A 67 16.28 4.20 16.54
CA ILE A 67 15.90 5.57 16.90
C ILE A 67 15.53 5.66 18.39
N SER A 68 14.66 4.78 18.89
CA SER A 68 14.25 4.80 20.30
C SER A 68 15.42 4.52 21.26
N GLU A 69 16.33 3.61 20.90
CA GLU A 69 17.55 3.35 21.67
C GLU A 69 18.49 4.57 21.68
N PHE A 70 18.61 5.26 20.54
CA PHE A 70 19.41 6.47 20.43
C PHE A 70 18.82 7.62 21.26
N GLU A 71 17.51 7.83 21.19
CA GLU A 71 16.78 8.79 22.02
C GLU A 71 17.00 8.54 23.51
N PHE A 72 16.88 7.28 23.95
CA PHE A 72 17.06 6.90 25.35
C PHE A 72 18.51 7.09 25.81
N LYS A 73 19.48 6.63 25.03
CA LYS A 73 20.92 6.69 25.37
C LYS A 73 21.41 8.11 25.54
N TYR A 74 20.94 9.04 24.71
CA TYR A 74 21.39 10.43 24.71
C TYR A 74 20.39 11.40 25.35
N LYS A 75 19.28 10.89 25.91
CA LYS A 75 18.19 11.69 26.51
C LYS A 75 17.69 12.78 25.57
N ILE A 76 17.63 12.47 24.27
CA ILE A 76 17.21 13.41 23.23
C ILE A 76 15.70 13.59 23.35
N LYS A 77 15.26 14.81 23.63
CA LYS A 77 13.85 15.19 23.58
C LYS A 77 13.54 15.75 22.21
N ILE A 78 12.90 14.95 21.37
CA ILE A 78 12.35 15.44 20.11
C ILE A 78 11.17 16.36 20.46
N LYS A 79 11.34 17.67 20.23
CA LYS A 79 10.19 18.60 20.20
C LYS A 79 9.35 18.22 18.98
N LYS A 80 8.34 17.37 19.17
CA LYS A 80 7.29 17.20 18.15
C LYS A 80 6.64 18.56 17.97
N ALA A 81 6.61 19.06 16.74
CA ALA A 81 5.96 20.32 16.38
C ALA A 81 4.41 20.27 16.44
N ASP A 82 3.83 19.29 17.14
CA ASP A 82 2.38 19.13 17.34
C ASP A 82 2.07 18.96 18.83
N SER A 83 2.53 19.93 19.64
CA SER A 83 1.96 20.17 20.96
C SER A 83 1.85 21.67 21.17
N GLU A 84 1.00 22.30 20.37
CA GLU A 84 0.41 23.59 20.72
C GLU A 84 -0.54 23.36 21.90
N THR A 85 0.02 23.59 23.08
CA THR A 85 -0.58 24.18 24.29
C THR A 85 -2.11 24.30 24.28
N SER A 86 -2.80 23.34 24.92
CA SER A 86 -4.16 23.56 25.44
C SER A 86 -4.09 24.40 26.72
N GLU A 87 -3.83 25.70 26.60
CA GLU A 87 -4.13 26.67 27.64
C GLU A 87 -5.03 27.77 27.07
N GLY A 88 -6.16 27.98 27.75
CA GLY A 88 -7.38 28.51 27.17
C GLY A 88 -7.37 30.01 26.83
N THR A 89 -8.23 30.38 25.88
CA THR A 89 -8.86 31.70 25.87
C THR A 89 -10.27 31.57 25.32
N ASN A 90 -11.22 31.94 26.17
CA ASN A 90 -12.64 32.09 25.94
C ASN A 90 -12.89 33.27 24.99
N GLN A 91 -13.38 33.06 23.77
CA GLN A 91 -14.19 34.05 23.02
C GLN A 91 -15.25 33.37 22.13
N LYS A 92 -16.40 34.02 22.09
CA LYS A 92 -17.71 33.59 21.60
C LYS A 92 -17.87 33.58 20.07
N GLU A 93 -18.84 32.74 19.66
CA GLU A 93 -19.87 32.94 18.62
C GLU A 93 -19.46 33.16 17.15
N GLY A 94 -20.00 32.32 16.25
CA GLY A 94 -19.94 32.54 14.80
C GLY A 94 -20.49 31.41 13.94
N SER A 95 -21.81 31.31 13.88
CA SER A 95 -22.69 30.65 12.89
C SER A 95 -22.12 30.19 11.52
N ALA A 96 -22.67 29.06 11.07
CA ALA A 96 -22.88 28.59 9.68
C ALA A 96 -21.70 27.87 8.99
N GLN A 97 -21.89 26.84 8.16
CA GLN A 97 -23.00 25.94 7.83
C GLN A 97 -22.35 24.90 6.89
N GLY A 98 -22.50 23.61 7.19
CA GLY A 98 -21.94 22.55 6.35
C GLY A 98 -22.62 22.51 4.98
N VAL A 99 -21.84 22.23 3.94
CA VAL A 99 -22.37 21.88 2.61
C VAL A 99 -21.75 20.57 2.17
N LEU A 100 -22.57 19.52 2.20
CA LEU A 100 -22.32 18.22 1.56
C LEU A 100 -22.86 18.32 0.13
N VAL A 101 -22.01 18.10 -0.87
CA VAL A 101 -22.42 18.08 -2.29
C VAL A 101 -22.45 16.63 -2.77
N GLY A 102 -23.62 16.14 -3.16
CA GLY A 102 -23.82 14.81 -3.76
C GLY A 102 -23.48 14.79 -5.26
N PRO A 103 -23.34 13.59 -5.86
CA PRO A 103 -22.97 13.44 -7.27
C PRO A 103 -24.07 13.92 -8.22
N ALA A 104 -23.68 14.66 -9.24
CA ALA A 104 -24.51 14.94 -10.41
C ALA A 104 -24.46 13.73 -11.36
N SER A 105 -25.67 13.25 -11.72
CA SER A 105 -26.07 12.28 -12.76
C SER A 105 -25.00 11.49 -13.51
#